data_AF-A0A1V0UZV0-F1
#
_entry.id   AF-A0A1V0UZV0-F1
#
_cell.length_a   1.000
_cell.length_b   1.000
_cell.length_c   1.000
_cell.angle_alpha   90.00
_cell.angle_beta   90.00
_cell.angle_gamma   90.00
#
_symmetry.space_group_name_H-M   'P 1'
#
loop_
_entity.id
_entity.type
_entity.pdbx_description
1 polymer ?
#
loop_
_entity_poly.entity_id
_entity_poly.type
_entity_poly.pdbx_seq_one_letter_code
_entity_poly.pdbx_strand_id
1 'polypeptide(L)' 'MKITFTHGEDWNECARLEMDIDGRGGFDIGCLSGDPEDAMLERNLSFVYSIEGWIKQAYEAGKNGEPLEIVHENEEDEE' A
#
# COMPACT_ATOMS: atom_id res chain seq x y z
N MET A 1 6.39 -9.40 -10.58
CA MET A 1 6.06 -8.62 -9.37
C MET A 1 4.78 -7.83 -9.60
N LYS A 2 3.74 -8.18 -8.85
CA LYS A 2 2.48 -7.43 -8.80
C LYS A 2 2.49 -6.54 -7.55
N ILE A 3 2.08 -5.30 -7.69
CA ILE A 3 1.83 -4.36 -6.58
C ILE A 3 0.36 -3.97 -6.65
N THR A 4 -0.40 -4.28 -5.61
CA THR A 4 -1.81 -3.89 -5.50
C THR A 4 -1.93 -2.72 -4.53
N PHE A 5 -2.62 -1.67 -4.95
CA PHE A 5 -3.11 -0.61 -4.09
C PHE A 5 -4.61 -0.77 -3.91
N THR A 6 -5.07 -0.90 -2.67
CA THR A 6 -6.49 -1.01 -2.34
C THR A 6 -6.95 0.28 -1.68
N HIS A 7 -7.91 0.96 -2.31
CA HIS A 7 -8.50 2.21 -1.85
C HIS A 7 -9.88 1.91 -1.28
N GLY A 8 -10.21 2.43 -0.10
CA GLY A 8 -11.52 2.20 0.50
C GLY A 8 -11.78 3.06 1.72
N GLU A 9 -12.74 2.64 2.53
CA GLU A 9 -13.07 3.25 3.82
C GLU A 9 -12.80 2.26 4.96
N ASP A 10 -12.37 2.77 6.11
CA ASP A 10 -12.25 1.97 7.34
C ASP A 10 -13.59 1.91 8.11
N TRP A 11 -13.61 1.23 9.26
CA TRP A 11 -14.82 1.07 10.08
C TRP A 11 -15.36 2.39 10.68
N ASN A 12 -14.67 3.52 10.48
CA ASN A 12 -15.08 4.85 10.89
C ASN A 12 -15.46 5.75 9.70
N GLU A 13 -15.68 5.19 8.50
CA GLU A 13 -15.94 5.95 7.26
C GLU A 13 -14.77 6.89 6.89
N CYS A 14 -13.57 6.61 7.40
CA CYS A 14 -12.39 7.35 6.99
C CYS A 14 -11.78 6.68 5.76
N ALA A 15 -11.31 7.49 4.80
CA ALA A 15 -10.53 6.96 3.69
C ALA A 15 -9.30 6.18 4.18
N ARG A 16 -8.99 5.07 3.52
CA ARG A 16 -7.81 4.22 3.80
C ARG A 16 -7.09 3.83 2.51
N LEU A 17 -5.81 3.48 2.66
CA LEU A 17 -4.98 2.97 1.57
C LEU A 17 -4.15 1.79 2.06
N GLU A 18 -4.28 0.66 1.39
CA GLU A 18 -3.43 -0.51 1.58
C GLU A 18 -2.56 -0.73 0.33
N MET A 19 -1.33 -1.18 0.53
CA MET A 19 -0.41 -1.60 -0.52
C MET A 19 0.10 -3.01 -0.22
N ASP A 20 -0.07 -3.95 -1.15
CA ASP A 20 0.54 -5.29 -1.12
C ASP A 20 1.52 -5.48 -2.28
N ILE A 21 2.66 -6.10 -2.01
CA ILE A 21 3.71 -6.42 -3.00
C ILE A 21 3.75 -7.94 -3.18
N ASP A 22 2.75 -8.51 -3.85
CA ASP A 22 2.69 -9.94 -4.20
C ASP A 22 2.86 -10.84 -2.94
N GLY A 23 2.27 -10.43 -1.81
CA GLY A 23 2.41 -11.08 -0.50
C GLY A 23 3.79 -10.99 0.15
N ARG A 24 4.71 -10.20 -0.39
CA ARG A 24 6.11 -10.05 0.09
C ARG A 24 6.29 -8.87 1.06
N GLY A 25 5.20 -8.20 1.39
CA GLY A 25 5.15 -7.06 2.29
C GLY A 25 4.29 -5.94 1.74
N GLY A 26 4.09 -4.92 2.57
CA GLY A 26 3.12 -3.88 2.28
C GLY A 26 3.00 -2.88 3.41
N PHE A 27 2.11 -1.91 3.25
CA PHE A 27 1.69 -1.04 4.33
C PHE A 27 0.19 -0.84 4.27
N ASP A 28 -0.37 -0.45 5.41
CA ASP A 28 -1.75 0.01 5.54
C ASP A 28 -1.71 1.38 6.23
N ILE A 29 -2.38 2.36 5.62
CA ILE A 29 -2.63 3.67 6.20
C ILE A 29 -4.13 3.76 6.47
N GLY A 30 -4.48 3.57 7.74
CA GLY A 30 -5.83 3.76 8.27
C GLY A 30 -6.17 5.23 8.56
N CYS A 31 -7.46 5.52 8.62
CA CYS A 31 -8.11 6.82 8.77
C CYS A 31 -7.34 8.06 8.26
N LEU A 32 -7.55 8.39 6.99
CA LEU A 32 -7.18 9.64 6.34
C LEU A 32 -8.28 10.71 6.56
N SER A 33 -8.66 10.97 7.81
CA SER A 33 -9.77 11.88 8.13
C SER A 33 -9.53 13.31 7.61
N GLY A 34 -10.52 13.85 6.89
CA GLY A 34 -10.89 15.27 6.77
C GLY A 34 -9.86 16.24 6.17
N ASP A 35 -8.72 16.40 6.86
CA ASP A 35 -7.68 17.35 6.54
C ASP A 35 -6.28 16.66 6.60
N PRO A 36 -5.37 16.90 5.64
CA PRO A 36 -4.10 16.18 5.52
C PRO A 36 -3.15 16.32 6.73
N GLU A 37 -3.35 17.31 7.61
CA GLU A 37 -2.66 17.45 8.90
C GLU A 37 -3.19 16.53 10.01
N ASP A 38 -4.45 16.10 9.92
CA ASP A 38 -5.12 15.22 10.88
C ASP A 38 -5.05 13.75 10.47
N ALA A 39 -4.57 13.48 9.25
CA ALA A 39 -4.14 12.15 8.87
C ALA A 39 -3.12 11.66 9.90
N MET A 40 -3.47 10.62 10.66
CA MET A 40 -2.58 9.98 11.63
C MET A 40 -1.47 9.18 10.92
N LEU A 41 -0.72 9.82 10.01
CA LEU A 41 0.57 9.35 9.52
C LEU A 41 1.53 9.12 10.70
N GLU A 42 1.33 9.81 11.83
CA GLU A 42 2.32 9.97 12.90
C GLU A 42 2.47 8.80 13.89
N ARG A 43 1.58 7.80 13.93
CA ARG A 43 1.73 6.71 14.94
C ARG A 43 2.34 5.41 14.43
N ASN A 44 2.39 5.16 13.12
CA ASN A 44 3.00 3.94 12.60
C ASN A 44 3.71 4.10 11.24
N LEU A 45 4.66 5.02 11.16
CA LEU A 45 5.62 5.08 10.03
C LEU A 45 6.65 3.94 10.06
N SER A 46 6.44 2.86 10.84
CA SER A 46 7.40 1.76 10.94
C SER A 46 7.66 1.08 9.59
N PHE A 47 6.70 1.16 8.66
CA PHE A 47 6.85 0.64 7.30
C PHE A 47 7.95 1.32 6.50
N VAL A 48 8.38 2.54 6.85
CA VAL A 48 9.45 3.25 6.12
C VAL A 48 10.78 2.49 6.16
N TYR A 49 11.01 1.71 7.22
CA TYR A 49 12.17 0.85 7.36
C TYR A 49 12.13 -0.37 6.41
N SER A 50 10.95 -0.73 5.90
CA SER A 50 10.74 -1.82 4.95
C SER A 50 10.94 -1.39 3.49
N ILE A 51 10.93 -0.07 3.20
CA ILE A 51 11.03 0.48 1.84
C ILE A 51 12.31 0.01 1.13
N GLU A 52 13.45 0.02 1.83
CA GLU A 52 14.72 -0.46 1.24
C GLU A 52 14.62 -1.93 0.83
N GLY A 53 13.95 -2.75 1.64
CA GLY A 53 13.70 -4.16 1.36
C GLY A 53 12.85 -4.34 0.10
N TRP A 54 11.78 -3.55 -0.05
CA TRP A 54 10.91 -3.59 -1.23
C TRP A 54 11.64 -3.17 -2.51
N ILE A 55 12.48 -2.14 -2.45
CA ILE A 55 13.31 -1.71 -3.59
C ILE A 55 14.24 -2.84 -4.04
N LYS A 56 14.90 -3.52 -3.09
CA LYS A 56 15.77 -4.67 -3.38
C LYS A 56 15.01 -5.82 -4.01
N GLN A 57 13.80 -6.11 -3.53
CA GLN A 57 12.96 -7.16 -4.10
C GLN A 57 12.52 -6.83 -5.53
N ALA A 58 12.14 -5.58 -5.81
CA ALA A 58 11.77 -5.13 -7.14
C ALA A 58 12.95 -5.24 -8.12
N TYR A 59 14.16 -4.89 -7.65
CA TYR A 59 15.39 -5.03 -8.43
C TYR A 59 15.69 -6.49 -8.82
N GLU A 60 15.61 -7.41 -7.86
CA GLU A 60 15.86 -8.84 -8.13
C GLU A 60 14.76 -9.46 -9.02
N ALA A 61 13.49 -9.08 -8.83
CA ALA A 61 12.40 -9.51 -9.71
C ALA A 61 12.65 -9.08 -11.16
N GLY A 62 13.08 -7.84 -11.38
CA GLY A 62 13.45 -7.32 -12.70
C GLY A 62 14.62 -8.07 -13.33
N LYS A 63 15.66 -8.40 -12.54
CA LYS A 63 16.78 -9.25 -13.00
C LYS A 63 16.35 -10.65 -13.40
N ASN A 64 15.33 -11.21 -12.74
CA ASN A 64 14.77 -12.52 -13.04
C ASN A 64 13.79 -12.52 -14.23
N GLY A 65 13.55 -11.35 -14.85
CA GLY A 65 12.62 -11.22 -15.97
C GLY A 65 11.15 -11.27 -15.55
N GLU A 66 10.85 -11.11 -14.26
CA GLU A 66 9.46 -10.94 -13.82
C GLU A 66 8.93 -9.58 -14.28
N PRO A 67 7.74 -9.51 -14.89
CA PRO A 67 7.13 -8.23 -15.25
C PRO A 67 6.73 -7.45 -13.98
N LEU A 68 6.77 -6.12 -14.06
CA LEU A 68 6.16 -5.24 -13.06
C LEU A 68 4.71 -4.97 -13.46
N GLU A 69 3.78 -5.28 -12.57
CA GLU A 69 2.36 -5.00 -12.70
C GLU A 69 1.92 -4.15 -11.51
N ILE A 70 1.20 -3.06 -11.77
CA ILE A 70 0.65 -2.18 -10.73
C ILE A 70 -0.87 -2.16 -10.93
N VAL A 71 -1.60 -2.51 -9.89
CA VAL A 71 -3.07 -2.59 -9.88
C VAL A 71 -3.61 -1.65 -8.82
N HIS A 72 -4.67 -0.92 -9.17
CA HIS A 72 -5.45 -0.12 -8.23
C HIS A 72 -6.84 -0.75 -8.14
N GLU A 73 -7.25 -1.10 -6.94
CA GLU A 73 -8.56 -1.68 -6.61
C GLU A 73 -9.29 -0.66 -5.72
N ASN A 74 -10.54 -0.31 -6.04
CA ASN A 74 -11.40 0.39 -5.11
C ASN A 74 -12.34 -0.64 -4.48
N GLU A 75 -12.52 -0.60 -3.16
CA GLU A 75 -13.45 -1.51 -2.47
C GLU A 75 -14.91 -1.29 -2.89
N GLU A 76 -15.24 -0.12 -3.44
CA GLU A 76 -16.57 0.17 -4.00
C GLU A 76 -16.85 -0.56 -5.32
N ASP A 77 -15.84 -1.12 -5.99
CA ASP A 77 -16.00 -1.81 -7.29
C ASP A 77 -16.32 -3.32 -7.14
N GLU A 78 -16.50 -3.84 -5.92
CA GLU A 78 -17.04 -5.19 -5.64
C GLU A 78 -18.59 -5.19 -5.56
N GLU A 79 -19.28 -4.94 -6.68
CA GLU A 79 -20.71 -5.27 -6.88
C GLU A 79 -20.93 -6.47 -7.81
#